data_AF-A0A526S3B8-F1
#
_entry.id   AF-A0A526S3B8-F1
#
_cell.length_a   1.000
_cell.length_b   1.000
_cell.length_c   1.000
_cell.angle_alpha   90.00
_cell.angle_beta   90.00
_cell.angle_gamma   90.00
#
_symmetry.space_group_name_H-M   'P 1'
#
loop_
_entity.id
_entity.type
_entity.pdbx_description
1 polymer ?
#
loop_
_entity_poly.entity_id
_entity_poly.type
_entity_poly.pdbx_seq_one_letter_code
_entity_poly.pdbx_strand_id
1 'polypeptide(L)'
;MMNSWQARSISRRAFLAQMASLASAAAFAHPAFGQTGKRIQPVDATFLFIADIHACRMASGLSPNCLQEGKTDAALLRSVAALNGIADKAWPAEIGGVATGLRSAGSRIGTPLG
;
A
#
# COMPACT_ATOMS: atom_id res chain seq x y z
N MET A 1 29.71 74.82 -22.35
CA MET A 1 28.64 74.48 -21.40
C MET A 1 28.46 72.96 -21.40
N MET A 2 28.92 72.27 -20.35
CA MET A 2 28.73 70.83 -20.17
C MET A 2 27.26 70.55 -19.82
N ASN A 3 26.60 69.68 -20.58
CA ASN A 3 25.26 69.18 -20.23
C ASN A 3 25.40 67.81 -19.57
N SER A 4 24.99 67.73 -18.31
CA SER A 4 25.18 66.60 -17.41
C SER A 4 24.35 65.38 -17.82
N TRP A 5 25.01 64.25 -18.02
CA TRP A 5 24.34 62.95 -18.12
C TRP A 5 23.94 62.50 -16.72
N GLN A 6 22.67 62.66 -16.35
CA GLN A 6 22.15 62.07 -15.13
C GLN A 6 21.98 60.56 -15.34
N ALA A 7 22.89 59.78 -14.74
CA ALA A 7 22.66 58.36 -14.53
C ALA A 7 21.43 58.21 -13.63
N ARG A 8 20.32 57.71 -14.19
CA ARG A 8 19.13 57.36 -13.41
C ARG A 8 19.53 56.29 -12.39
N SER A 9 19.60 56.66 -11.11
CA SER A 9 19.78 55.71 -10.04
C SER A 9 18.52 54.87 -9.91
N ILE A 10 18.63 53.57 -10.21
CA ILE A 10 17.57 52.63 -9.91
C ILE A 10 17.48 52.57 -8.38
N SER A 11 16.38 53.06 -7.82
CA SER A 11 16.13 52.96 -6.38
C SER A 11 16.22 51.50 -5.96
N ARG A 12 17.05 51.19 -4.94
CA ARG A 12 17.17 49.85 -4.35
C ARG A 12 15.80 49.23 -4.01
N ARG A 13 14.83 50.08 -3.68
CA ARG A 13 13.45 49.68 -3.36
C ARG A 13 12.69 49.18 -4.60
N ALA A 14 12.91 49.78 -5.77
CA ALA A 14 12.32 49.33 -7.03
C ALA A 14 12.94 48.02 -7.53
N PHE A 15 14.24 47.84 -7.32
CA PHE A 15 14.94 46.60 -7.65
C PHE A 15 14.47 45.42 -6.77
N LEU A 16 14.34 45.63 -5.45
CA LEU A 16 13.83 44.61 -4.53
C LEU A 16 12.36 44.23 -4.82
N ALA A 17 11.52 45.20 -5.19
CA ALA A 17 10.13 44.95 -5.56
C ALA A 17 10.02 44.08 -6.83
N GLN A 18 10.89 44.28 -7.83
CA GLN A 18 10.92 43.46 -9.04
C GLN A 18 11.45 42.05 -8.77
N MET A 19 12.44 41.89 -7.89
CA MET A 19 12.93 40.56 -7.49
C MET A 19 11.90 39.76 -6.69
N ALA A 20 11.10 40.41 -5.85
CA ALA A 20 10.01 39.75 -5.11
C ALA A 20 8.89 39.24 -6.04
N SER A 21 8.64 39.92 -7.16
CA SER A 21 7.63 39.50 -8.15
C SER A 21 8.11 38.35 -9.04
N LEU A 22 9.42 38.26 -9.32
CA LEU A 22 10.01 37.09 -9.99
C LEU A 22 10.05 35.84 -9.10
N ALA A 23 10.32 35.98 -7.80
CA ALA A 23 10.34 34.86 -6.86
C ALA A 23 8.94 34.25 -6.63
N SER A 24 7.89 35.08 -6.64
CA SER A 24 6.51 34.62 -6.52
C SER A 24 6.05 33.87 -7.76
N ALA A 25 6.45 34.25 -8.97
CA ALA A 25 6.12 33.51 -10.20
C ALA A 25 6.76 32.10 -10.24
N ALA A 26 7.97 31.93 -9.69
CA ALA A 26 8.66 30.63 -9.64
C ALA A 26 8.09 29.68 -8.57
N ALA A 27 7.48 30.20 -7.50
CA ALA A 27 6.87 29.40 -6.43
C ALA A 27 5.54 28.72 -6.84
N PHE A 28 4.85 29.23 -7.86
CA PHE A 28 3.60 28.64 -8.37
C PHE A 28 3.81 27.70 -9.56
N ALA A 29 5.01 27.67 -10.15
CA ALA A 29 5.36 26.81 -11.26
C ALA A 29 6.32 25.70 -10.82
N HIS A 30 5.88 24.87 -9.87
CA HIS A 30 6.41 23.52 -9.76
C HIS A 30 5.44 22.59 -10.46
N PRO A 31 5.65 22.24 -11.75
CA PRO A 31 5.09 21.01 -12.24
C PRO A 31 5.72 19.92 -11.37
N ALA A 32 4.94 19.37 -10.44
CA ALA A 32 5.33 18.14 -9.82
C ALA A 32 5.51 17.14 -10.96
N PHE A 33 6.76 16.80 -11.28
CA PHE A 33 7.12 15.69 -12.17
C PHE A 33 6.77 14.33 -11.53
N GLY A 34 5.69 14.29 -10.75
CA GLY A 34 5.19 13.14 -10.04
C GLY A 34 4.01 12.56 -10.79
N GLN A 35 4.24 11.40 -11.41
CA GLN A 35 3.24 10.48 -11.95
C GLN A 35 2.64 10.93 -13.28
N THR A 36 3.18 10.37 -14.37
CA THR A 36 2.42 10.19 -15.61
C THR A 36 1.05 9.61 -15.24
N GLY A 37 -0.01 10.32 -15.62
CA GLY A 37 -1.39 10.07 -15.20
C GLY A 37 -2.01 8.78 -15.77
N LYS A 38 -1.34 7.63 -15.67
CA LYS A 38 -2.08 6.37 -15.58
C LYS A 38 -2.75 6.39 -14.22
N ARG A 39 -3.99 6.89 -14.16
CA ARG A 39 -4.91 6.61 -13.06
C ARG A 39 -4.92 5.10 -12.89
N ILE A 40 -4.29 4.60 -11.81
CA ILE A 40 -4.46 3.22 -11.40
C ILE A 40 -5.94 3.11 -11.02
N GLN A 41 -6.67 2.26 -11.75
CA GLN A 41 -8.05 1.96 -11.42
C GLN A 41 -8.08 1.44 -9.97
N PRO A 42 -8.97 1.94 -9.10
CA PRO A 42 -9.12 1.39 -7.76
C PRO A 42 -9.36 -0.12 -7.86
N VAL A 43 -8.50 -0.90 -7.20
CA VAL A 43 -8.67 -2.35 -7.11
C VAL A 43 -9.45 -2.63 -5.83
N ASP A 44 -10.65 -3.18 -5.97
CA ASP A 44 -11.41 -3.73 -4.84
C ASP A 44 -10.86 -5.13 -4.53
N ALA A 45 -9.94 -5.20 -3.57
CA ALA A 45 -9.30 -6.44 -3.14
C ALA A 45 -9.53 -6.68 -1.65
N THR A 46 -9.81 -7.94 -1.31
CA THR A 46 -9.74 -8.42 0.05
C THR A 46 -8.39 -9.09 0.26
N PHE A 47 -7.64 -8.64 1.26
CA PHE A 47 -6.36 -9.25 1.61
C PHE A 47 -6.58 -10.42 2.57
N LEU A 48 -6.02 -11.58 2.23
CA LEU A 48 -5.98 -12.74 3.11
C LEU A 48 -4.60 -12.83 3.74
N PHE A 49 -4.53 -12.73 5.07
CA PHE A 49 -3.29 -12.87 5.83
C PHE A 49 -3.36 -14.09 6.74
N ILE A 50 -2.21 -14.73 6.91
CA ILE A 50 -2.06 -15.91 7.77
C ILE A 50 -0.76 -15.72 8.53
N ALA A 51 -0.85 -15.82 9.85
CA ALA A 51 0.27 -15.63 10.75
C ALA A 51 0.42 -16.86 11.65
N ASP A 52 1.55 -16.90 12.36
CA ASP A 52 1.82 -17.89 13.41
C ASP A 52 1.67 -19.35 12.96
N ILE A 53 1.98 -19.63 11.67
CA ILE A 53 2.11 -20.98 11.15
C ILE A 53 3.36 -21.61 11.77
N HIS A 54 3.17 -22.31 12.88
CA HIS A 54 4.23 -23.04 13.57
C HIS A 54 4.13 -24.52 13.21
N ALA A 55 4.97 -24.97 12.27
CA ALA A 55 5.17 -26.39 11.98
C ALA A 55 6.49 -26.85 12.63
N CYS A 56 6.47 -28.00 13.31
CA CYS A 56 7.68 -28.58 13.84
C CYS A 56 8.54 -29.16 12.71
N ARG A 57 9.85 -28.93 12.78
CA ARG A 57 10.80 -29.45 11.79
C ARG A 57 10.92 -30.96 11.95
N MET A 58 10.55 -31.72 10.92
CA MET A 58 10.49 -33.19 10.98
C MET A 58 11.80 -33.90 10.59
N ALA A 59 12.77 -33.17 10.01
CA ALA A 59 13.99 -33.75 9.43
C ALA A 59 14.84 -34.58 10.42
N SER A 60 14.66 -34.36 11.72
CA SER A 60 15.37 -35.05 12.81
C SER A 60 14.41 -35.70 13.81
N GLY A 61 13.18 -36.01 13.38
CA GLY A 61 12.09 -36.45 14.25
C GLY A 61 11.25 -35.29 14.80
N LEU A 62 10.12 -35.63 15.44
CA LEU A 62 9.24 -34.66 16.09
C LEU A 62 9.84 -34.20 17.41
N SER A 63 9.91 -32.88 17.63
CA SER A 63 10.16 -32.36 18.98
C SER A 63 9.04 -32.79 19.94
N PRO A 64 9.31 -32.86 21.25
CA PRO A 64 8.30 -33.21 22.24
C PRO A 64 7.02 -32.39 22.07
N ASN A 65 5.87 -33.01 22.32
CA ASN A 65 4.52 -32.41 22.27
C ASN A 65 4.04 -31.92 20.89
N CYS A 66 4.88 -31.84 19.86
CA CYS A 66 4.48 -31.35 18.53
C CYS A 66 3.28 -32.08 17.92
N LEU A 67 3.16 -33.39 18.17
CA LEU A 67 2.00 -34.17 17.72
C LEU A 67 0.72 -33.75 18.45
N GLN A 68 0.79 -33.60 19.77
CA GLN A 68 -0.35 -33.22 20.61
C GLN A 68 -0.79 -31.78 20.35
N GLU A 69 0.15 -30.90 20.02
CA GLU A 69 -0.10 -29.53 19.57
C GLU A 69 -0.57 -29.44 18.11
N GLY A 70 -0.60 -30.56 17.38
CA GLY A 70 -1.01 -30.61 15.98
C GLY A 70 -0.03 -29.97 15.00
N LYS A 71 1.19 -29.63 15.42
CA LYS A 71 2.25 -28.94 14.64
C LYS A 71 3.01 -29.88 13.70
N THR A 72 2.27 -30.70 12.98
CA THR A 72 2.81 -31.73 12.08
C THR A 72 2.93 -31.21 10.65
N ASP A 73 3.80 -31.83 9.85
CA ASP A 73 3.88 -31.56 8.42
C ASP A 73 2.54 -31.77 7.71
N ALA A 74 1.79 -32.82 8.09
CA ALA A 74 0.44 -33.05 7.60
C ALA A 74 -0.51 -31.88 7.89
N ALA A 75 -0.39 -31.22 9.05
CA ALA A 75 -1.19 -30.04 9.35
C ALA A 75 -0.79 -28.84 8.50
N LEU A 76 0.51 -28.62 8.30
CA LEU A 76 1.01 -27.58 7.40
C LEU A 76 0.50 -27.79 5.97
N LEU A 77 0.65 -29.00 5.43
CA LEU A 77 0.20 -29.34 4.08
C LEU A 77 -1.32 -29.19 3.92
N ARG A 78 -2.11 -29.52 4.94
CA ARG A 78 -3.56 -29.23 4.93
C ARG A 78 -3.84 -27.73 4.85
N SER A 79 -3.13 -26.91 5.62
CA SER A 79 -3.27 -25.45 5.53
C SER A 79 -2.93 -24.95 4.13
N VAL A 80 -1.78 -25.35 3.57
CA VAL A 80 -1.36 -24.98 2.20
C VAL A 80 -2.39 -25.40 1.16
N ALA A 81 -2.91 -26.63 1.24
CA ALA A 81 -3.94 -27.11 0.32
C ALA A 81 -5.23 -26.26 0.40
N ALA A 82 -5.63 -25.85 1.61
CA ALA A 82 -6.81 -25.00 1.80
C ALA A 82 -6.63 -23.62 1.13
N LEU A 83 -5.43 -23.04 1.21
CA LEU A 83 -5.12 -21.75 0.61
C LEU A 83 -5.03 -21.80 -0.91
N ASN A 84 -4.37 -22.83 -1.43
CA ASN A 84 -4.29 -23.03 -2.87
C ASN A 84 -5.68 -23.28 -3.50
N GLY A 85 -6.61 -23.85 -2.73
CA GLY A 85 -8.01 -24.07 -3.13
C GLY A 85 -8.99 -22.98 -2.72
N ILE A 86 -8.53 -21.80 -2.27
CA ILE A 86 -9.41 -20.79 -1.64
C ILE A 86 -10.47 -20.22 -2.60
N ALA A 87 -10.16 -20.13 -3.91
CA ALA A 87 -11.09 -19.63 -4.94
C ALA A 87 -12.33 -20.51 -5.14
N ASP A 88 -12.28 -21.76 -4.68
CA ASP A 88 -13.42 -22.68 -4.72
C ASP A 88 -14.27 -22.64 -3.44
N LYS A 89 -13.94 -21.75 -2.50
CA LYS A 89 -14.65 -21.59 -1.24
C LYS A 89 -15.55 -20.36 -1.26
N ALA A 90 -16.44 -20.29 -0.29
CA ALA A 90 -17.24 -19.10 -0.01
C ALA A 90 -16.67 -18.37 1.21
N TRP A 91 -16.81 -17.05 1.22
CA TRP A 91 -16.58 -16.27 2.44
C TRP A 91 -17.56 -16.75 3.51
N PRO A 92 -17.11 -16.95 4.76
CA PRO A 92 -17.97 -17.46 5.82
C PRO A 92 -19.10 -16.48 6.07
N ALA A 93 -20.35 -16.94 6.02
CA ALA A 93 -21.49 -16.13 6.44
C ALA A 93 -21.57 -16.03 7.96
N GLU A 94 -21.12 -17.09 8.66
CA GLU A 94 -21.11 -17.19 10.11
C GLU A 94 -19.84 -17.89 10.60
N ILE A 95 -19.40 -17.56 11.81
CA ILE A 95 -18.36 -18.27 12.56
C ILE A 95 -18.92 -18.56 13.96
N GLY A 96 -19.00 -19.83 14.33
CA GLY A 96 -19.58 -20.23 15.63
C GLY A 96 -21.04 -19.81 15.81
N GLY A 97 -21.82 -19.74 14.73
CA GLY A 97 -23.21 -19.28 14.74
C GLY A 97 -23.39 -17.76 14.82
N VAL A 98 -22.31 -16.98 14.72
CA VAL A 98 -22.35 -15.51 14.69
C VAL A 98 -22.04 -15.04 13.28
N ALA A 99 -22.90 -14.18 12.74
CA ALA A 99 -22.72 -13.61 11.40
C ALA A 99 -21.39 -12.87 11.25
N THR A 100 -20.71 -13.08 10.12
CA THR A 100 -19.49 -12.33 9.81
C THR A 100 -19.87 -10.96 9.24
N GLY A 101 -19.20 -9.91 9.70
CA GLY A 101 -19.36 -8.55 9.15
C GLY A 101 -18.68 -8.35 7.79
N LEU A 102 -18.30 -9.43 7.11
CA LEU A 102 -17.61 -9.36 5.82
C LEU A 102 -18.58 -8.88 4.75
N ARG A 103 -18.17 -7.88 3.96
CA ARG A 103 -18.96 -7.38 2.82
C ARG A 103 -19.44 -8.49 1.88
N SER A 104 -18.59 -9.50 1.68
CA SER A 104 -18.82 -10.60 0.74
C SER A 104 -19.28 -11.89 1.42
N ALA A 105 -19.74 -11.83 2.69
CA ALA A 105 -20.25 -12.98 3.44
C ALA A 105 -21.20 -13.86 2.61
N GLY A 106 -20.98 -15.17 2.61
CA GLY A 106 -21.77 -16.16 1.85
C GLY A 106 -21.50 -16.20 0.34
N SER A 107 -20.76 -15.22 -0.21
CA SER A 107 -20.40 -15.20 -1.63
C SER A 107 -19.15 -16.03 -1.89
N ARG A 108 -19.00 -16.55 -3.12
CA ARG A 108 -17.77 -17.24 -3.54
C ARG A 108 -16.56 -16.31 -3.47
N ILE A 109 -15.43 -16.84 -3.02
CA ILE A 109 -14.15 -16.12 -3.04
C ILE A 109 -13.70 -16.02 -4.50
N GLY A 110 -13.39 -14.79 -4.95
CA GLY A 110 -12.89 -14.54 -6.30
C GLY A 110 -11.49 -15.10 -6.53
N THR A 111 -11.02 -15.07 -7.78
CA THR A 111 -9.65 -15.48 -8.12
C THR A 111 -8.63 -14.59 -7.40
N PRO A 112 -7.65 -15.17 -6.67
CA PRO A 112 -6.55 -14.42 -6.08
C PRO A 112 -5.78 -13.61 -7.12
N LEU A 113 -5.38 -12.39 -6.76
CA LEU A 113 -4.67 -11.47 -7.65
C LEU A 113 -3.13 -11.59 -7.57
N GLY A 114 -2.62 -12.49 -6.73
CA GLY A 114 -1.20 -12.72 -6.46
C GLY A 114 -1.01 -13.59 -5.24
#